data_AF-A0A929UTB6-F1
#
_entry.id   AF-A0A929UTB6-F1
#
_cell.length_a   1.000
_cell.length_b   1.000
_cell.length_c   1.000
_cell.angle_alpha   90.00
_cell.angle_beta   90.00
_cell.angle_gamma   90.00
#
_symmetry.space_group_name_H-M   'P 1'
#
loop_
_entity.id
_entity.type
_entity.pdbx_description
1 polymer ?
#
loop_
_entity_poly.entity_id
_entity_poly.type
_entity_poly.pdbx_seq_one_letter_code
_entity_poly.pdbx_strand_id
1 'polypeptide(L)'
;AHTQVYAKEGKWKSGQWYERPSGIQTVNGELYPSWWNKRQSQSTEKITFDKVSKKKATNCTPDGAKEEIEVTKIIDPLTKKESITVPSGYDANAEDDVHKCDDTKPQIGAISYTNSGKKYTINVDVTAGTWGLSAIEITVDGKSIKSSEITSSGKQTATVELDTTGAHTVSVTVRDSAYYTATSTGSIQVN
;
A
#
# COMPACT_ATOMS: atom_id res chain seq x y z
N ALA A 1 -4.95 -5.60 -65.70
CA ALA A 1 -5.59 -4.39 -65.10
C ALA A 1 -4.61 -3.22 -64.97
N HIS A 2 -3.47 -3.35 -64.28
CA HIS A 2 -2.58 -2.21 -64.04
C HIS A 2 -1.87 -1.64 -65.29
N THR A 3 -1.52 -2.48 -66.27
CA THR A 3 -0.90 -2.07 -67.55
C THR A 3 -1.86 -1.33 -68.50
N GLN A 4 -3.17 -1.56 -68.39
CA GLN A 4 -4.14 -1.01 -69.35
C GLN A 4 -4.83 0.27 -68.86
N VAL A 5 -4.82 0.52 -67.54
CA VAL A 5 -5.47 1.68 -66.91
C VAL A 5 -4.41 2.61 -66.29
N TYR A 6 -3.66 2.13 -65.29
CA TYR A 6 -2.70 2.98 -64.57
C TYR A 6 -1.44 3.35 -65.37
N ALA A 7 -0.98 2.47 -66.27
CA ALA A 7 0.17 2.79 -67.13
C ALA A 7 -0.16 3.88 -68.16
N LYS A 8 -1.37 3.86 -68.75
CA LYS A 8 -1.82 4.89 -69.69
C LYS A 8 -2.01 6.25 -69.03
N GLU A 9 -2.43 6.26 -67.76
CA GLU A 9 -2.57 7.48 -66.94
C GLU A 9 -1.23 7.97 -66.33
N GLY A 10 -0.10 7.32 -66.65
CA GLY A 10 1.22 7.68 -66.11
C GLY A 10 1.40 7.40 -64.60
N LYS A 11 0.42 6.75 -63.95
CA LYS A 11 0.41 6.44 -62.51
C LYS A 11 1.19 5.18 -62.15
N TRP A 12 1.70 4.45 -63.15
CA TRP A 12 2.48 3.23 -62.96
C TRP A 12 3.49 3.01 -64.11
N LYS A 13 4.72 2.57 -63.79
CA LYS A 13 5.78 2.24 -64.75
C LYS A 13 6.21 0.77 -64.64
N SER A 14 6.70 0.20 -65.75
CA SER A 14 7.24 -1.16 -65.75
C SER A 14 8.46 -1.25 -64.81
N GLY A 15 8.44 -2.22 -63.89
CA GLY A 15 9.44 -2.36 -62.83
C GLY A 15 9.19 -1.50 -61.58
N GLN A 16 8.13 -0.69 -61.54
CA GLN A 16 7.76 0.09 -60.35
C GLN A 16 7.23 -0.86 -59.26
N TRP A 17 8.05 -1.04 -58.21
CA TRP A 17 7.61 -1.66 -56.97
C TRP A 17 6.77 -0.66 -56.18
N TYR A 18 5.74 -1.14 -55.48
CA TYR A 18 4.89 -0.26 -54.67
C TYR A 18 5.72 0.31 -53.52
N GLU A 19 5.71 1.63 -53.39
CA GLU A 19 6.14 2.27 -52.15
C GLU A 19 5.17 1.85 -51.05
N ARG A 20 5.72 1.54 -49.87
CA ARG A 20 4.93 1.16 -48.71
C ARG A 20 3.89 2.26 -48.45
N PRO A 21 2.59 1.95 -48.43
CA PRO A 21 1.55 2.93 -48.14
C PRO A 21 1.83 3.64 -46.81
N SER A 22 1.55 4.95 -46.78
CA SER A 22 1.48 5.67 -45.51
C SER A 22 0.43 5.00 -44.61
N GLY A 23 0.73 4.88 -43.32
CA GLY A 23 -0.19 4.25 -42.38
C GLY A 23 0.09 2.77 -42.06
N ILE A 24 1.21 2.21 -42.52
CA ILE A 24 1.69 0.88 -42.08
C ILE A 24 3.01 1.07 -41.32
N GLN A 25 3.17 0.45 -40.16
CA GLN A 25 4.41 0.35 -39.38
C GLN A 25 4.91 -1.11 -39.29
N THR A 26 6.20 -1.31 -39.01
CA THR A 26 6.78 -2.65 -38.85
C THR A 26 7.24 -2.80 -37.41
N VAL A 27 6.77 -3.82 -36.70
CA VAL A 27 7.15 -4.10 -35.31
C VAL A 27 7.64 -5.54 -35.24
N ASN A 28 8.90 -5.73 -34.80
CA ASN A 28 9.56 -7.05 -34.75
C ASN A 28 9.51 -7.86 -36.07
N GLY A 29 9.54 -7.18 -37.22
CA GLY A 29 9.50 -7.82 -38.54
C GLY A 29 8.10 -8.07 -39.12
N GLU A 30 7.04 -7.77 -38.36
CA GLU A 30 5.65 -7.93 -38.79
C GLU A 30 5.00 -6.57 -39.13
N LEU A 31 4.01 -6.59 -40.04
CA LEU A 31 3.29 -5.39 -40.50
C LEU A 31 2.09 -5.09 -39.60
N TYR A 32 2.01 -3.84 -39.10
CA TYR A 32 0.90 -3.33 -38.29
C TYR A 32 0.36 -2.02 -38.87
N PRO A 33 -0.92 -1.67 -38.64
CA PRO A 33 -1.43 -0.32 -38.93
C PRO A 33 -0.70 0.74 -38.10
N SER A 34 -0.54 1.96 -38.60
CA SER A 34 0.19 3.05 -37.92
C SER A 34 -0.43 3.51 -36.60
N TRP A 35 -1.73 3.26 -36.39
CA TRP A 35 -2.42 3.58 -35.15
C TRP A 35 -2.18 2.55 -34.04
N TRP A 36 -1.68 1.36 -34.38
CA TRP A 36 -1.50 0.28 -33.42
C TRP A 36 -0.28 0.55 -32.53
N ASN A 37 -0.38 0.26 -31.24
CA ASN A 37 0.80 0.20 -30.39
C ASN A 37 0.65 -0.90 -29.33
N LYS A 38 1.78 -1.45 -28.87
CA LYS A 38 1.82 -2.61 -27.96
C LYS A 38 1.14 -2.36 -26.61
N ARG A 39 0.97 -1.09 -26.22
CA ARG A 39 0.36 -0.69 -24.95
C ARG A 39 -1.08 -0.21 -25.09
N GLN A 40 -1.66 -0.24 -26.30
CA GLN A 40 -2.99 0.30 -26.55
C GLN A 40 -4.09 -0.46 -25.80
N SER A 41 -3.82 -1.71 -25.44
CA SER A 41 -4.68 -2.58 -24.61
C SER A 41 -4.30 -2.59 -23.13
N GLN A 42 -3.34 -1.75 -22.72
CA GLN A 42 -2.86 -1.66 -21.35
C GLN A 42 -3.36 -0.37 -20.71
N SER A 43 -3.91 -0.49 -19.52
CA SER A 43 -4.22 0.64 -18.63
C SER A 43 -3.62 0.38 -17.26
N THR A 44 -3.37 1.43 -16.50
CA THR A 44 -3.01 1.30 -15.09
C THR A 44 -4.23 1.58 -14.22
N GLU A 45 -4.32 0.87 -13.11
CA GLU A 45 -5.33 1.06 -12.08
C GLU A 45 -4.64 0.94 -10.73
N LYS A 46 -5.18 1.62 -9.72
CA LYS A 46 -4.70 1.48 -8.35
C LYS A 46 -5.63 0.56 -7.58
N ILE A 47 -5.06 -0.49 -7.00
CA ILE A 47 -5.77 -1.44 -6.15
C ILE A 47 -5.20 -1.35 -4.75
N THR A 48 -6.08 -1.31 -3.75
CA THR A 48 -5.68 -1.39 -2.33
C THR A 48 -5.51 -2.86 -1.94
N PHE A 49 -4.29 -3.23 -1.58
CA PHE A 49 -3.94 -4.54 -1.06
C PHE A 49 -3.72 -4.49 0.45
N ASP A 50 -3.86 -5.64 1.06
CA ASP A 50 -3.46 -5.89 2.42
C ASP A 50 -1.97 -6.32 2.48
N LYS A 51 -1.20 -5.70 3.36
CA LYS A 51 0.24 -5.98 3.53
C LYS A 51 0.52 -7.37 4.08
N VAL A 52 -0.43 -7.97 4.80
CA VAL A 52 -0.25 -9.25 5.51
C VAL A 52 -0.56 -10.43 4.58
N SER A 53 -1.77 -10.48 4.02
CA SER A 53 -2.23 -11.52 3.10
C SER A 53 -1.73 -11.33 1.67
N LYS A 54 -1.32 -10.11 1.29
CA LYS A 54 -0.99 -9.70 -0.08
C LYS A 54 -2.17 -9.79 -1.07
N LYS A 55 -3.40 -9.90 -0.57
CA LYS A 55 -4.65 -9.92 -1.35
C LYS A 55 -5.35 -8.56 -1.30
N LYS A 56 -6.43 -8.37 -2.05
CA LYS A 56 -7.17 -7.09 -2.02
C LYS A 56 -7.71 -6.82 -0.62
N ALA A 57 -7.46 -5.62 -0.09
CA ALA A 57 -7.95 -5.24 1.23
C ALA A 57 -9.48 -5.26 1.28
N THR A 58 -10.03 -5.67 2.41
CA THR A 58 -11.47 -5.68 2.68
C THR A 58 -11.84 -4.57 3.67
N ASN A 59 -13.12 -4.54 4.06
CA ASN A 59 -13.60 -3.68 5.14
C ASN A 59 -13.02 -4.05 6.52
N CYS A 60 -12.57 -5.30 6.72
CA CYS A 60 -11.97 -5.75 7.97
C CYS A 60 -10.46 -5.46 8.05
N THR A 61 -9.79 -5.20 6.92
CA THR A 61 -8.36 -4.86 6.90
C THR A 61 -8.12 -3.52 7.61
N PRO A 62 -7.23 -3.45 8.62
CA PRO A 62 -6.93 -2.21 9.31
C PRO A 62 -6.17 -1.24 8.40
N ASP A 63 -6.36 0.07 8.59
CA ASP A 63 -5.78 1.09 7.70
C ASP A 63 -4.24 1.02 7.65
N GLY A 64 -3.58 0.65 8.75
CA GLY A 64 -2.13 0.46 8.77
C GLY A 64 -1.64 -0.68 7.87
N ALA A 65 -2.48 -1.70 7.65
CA ALA A 65 -2.19 -2.82 6.76
C ALA A 65 -2.52 -2.54 5.29
N LYS A 66 -3.30 -1.49 4.98
CA LYS A 66 -3.63 -1.14 3.59
C LYS A 66 -2.44 -0.53 2.86
N GLU A 67 -2.30 -0.89 1.58
CA GLU A 67 -1.30 -0.35 0.65
C GLU A 67 -1.89 -0.23 -0.74
N GLU A 68 -1.81 0.96 -1.33
CA GLU A 68 -2.26 1.20 -2.69
C GLU A 68 -1.14 0.89 -3.68
N ILE A 69 -1.38 -0.05 -4.60
CA ILE A 69 -0.40 -0.48 -5.60
C ILE A 69 -0.97 -0.23 -6.99
N GLU A 70 -0.16 0.39 -7.85
CA GLU A 70 -0.47 0.51 -9.26
C GLU A 70 -0.28 -0.84 -9.97
N VAL A 71 -1.34 -1.32 -10.61
CA VAL A 71 -1.38 -2.58 -11.34
C VAL A 71 -1.58 -2.31 -12.83
N THR A 72 -1.08 -3.20 -13.67
CA THR A 72 -1.32 -3.12 -15.12
C THR A 72 -2.48 -4.01 -15.50
N LYS A 73 -3.54 -3.43 -16.03
CA LYS A 73 -4.68 -4.13 -16.60
C LYS A 73 -4.49 -4.27 -18.10
N ILE A 74 -4.70 -5.47 -18.61
CA ILE A 74 -4.59 -5.82 -20.02
C ILE A 74 -5.92 -6.38 -20.48
N ILE A 75 -6.53 -5.77 -21.49
CA ILE A 75 -7.76 -6.26 -22.10
C ILE A 75 -7.41 -6.90 -23.44
N ASP A 76 -7.63 -8.20 -23.57
CA ASP A 76 -7.48 -8.90 -24.85
C ASP A 76 -8.42 -8.26 -25.90
N PRO A 77 -7.89 -7.70 -26.99
CA PRO A 77 -8.70 -6.98 -27.96
C PRO A 77 -9.69 -7.87 -28.72
N LEU A 78 -9.44 -9.17 -28.82
CA LEU A 78 -10.27 -10.15 -29.51
C LEU A 78 -11.31 -10.77 -28.56
N THR A 79 -10.86 -11.30 -27.43
CA THR A 79 -11.75 -12.04 -26.50
C THR A 79 -12.44 -11.14 -25.48
N LYS A 80 -11.99 -9.88 -25.34
CA LYS A 80 -12.39 -8.92 -24.29
C LYS A 80 -12.12 -9.41 -22.87
N LYS A 81 -11.33 -10.48 -22.71
CA LYS A 81 -10.92 -10.98 -21.39
C LYS A 81 -9.92 -10.01 -20.78
N GLU A 82 -10.12 -9.74 -19.49
CA GLU A 82 -9.25 -8.90 -18.71
C GLU A 82 -8.22 -9.76 -17.98
N SER A 83 -6.99 -9.26 -17.89
CA SER A 83 -5.92 -9.82 -17.07
C SER A 83 -5.25 -8.69 -16.30
N ILE A 84 -4.95 -8.92 -15.02
CA ILE A 84 -4.29 -7.96 -14.16
C ILE A 84 -2.90 -8.49 -13.82
N THR A 85 -1.88 -7.68 -14.07
CA THR A 85 -0.51 -7.95 -13.65
C THR A 85 -0.23 -7.16 -12.38
N VAL A 86 0.16 -7.88 -11.33
CA VAL A 86 0.52 -7.33 -10.02
C VAL A 86 1.98 -7.62 -9.68
N PRO A 87 2.59 -6.88 -8.73
CA PRO A 87 3.91 -7.24 -8.21
C PRO A 87 3.94 -8.66 -7.63
N SER A 88 5.14 -9.26 -7.65
CA SER A 88 5.34 -10.61 -7.11
C SER A 88 4.85 -10.73 -5.68
N GLY A 89 4.10 -11.80 -5.40
CA GLY A 89 3.54 -12.10 -4.09
C GLY A 89 2.16 -11.50 -3.82
N TYR A 90 1.68 -10.57 -4.65
CA TYR A 90 0.32 -10.05 -4.55
C TYR A 90 -0.67 -10.84 -5.41
N ASP A 91 -1.94 -10.83 -5.02
CA ASP A 91 -3.03 -11.44 -5.78
C ASP A 91 -4.23 -10.50 -5.89
N ALA A 92 -4.46 -9.95 -7.09
CA ALA A 92 -5.60 -9.08 -7.40
C ALA A 92 -6.93 -9.84 -7.58
N ASN A 93 -6.88 -11.16 -7.67
CA ASN A 93 -8.08 -11.98 -7.92
C ASN A 93 -8.69 -12.53 -6.62
N ALA A 94 -8.00 -12.37 -5.49
CA ALA A 94 -8.47 -12.77 -4.18
C ALA A 94 -8.67 -11.57 -3.26
N GLU A 95 -9.60 -11.72 -2.31
CA GLU A 95 -9.81 -10.78 -1.22
C GLU A 95 -9.06 -11.24 0.03
N ASP A 96 -8.67 -10.29 0.87
CA ASP A 96 -8.04 -10.53 2.16
C ASP A 96 -8.91 -11.46 3.02
N ASP A 97 -8.32 -12.58 3.40
CA ASP A 97 -8.92 -13.63 4.22
C ASP A 97 -8.16 -13.83 5.54
N VAL A 98 -7.19 -12.97 5.84
CA VAL A 98 -6.41 -13.00 7.07
C VAL A 98 -7.09 -12.16 8.15
N HIS A 99 -7.46 -10.91 7.83
CA HIS A 99 -8.13 -10.03 8.80
C HIS A 99 -9.60 -10.41 8.98
N LYS A 100 -10.04 -10.45 10.24
CA LYS A 100 -11.44 -10.67 10.59
C LYS A 100 -11.98 -9.48 11.35
N CYS A 101 -13.24 -9.13 11.08
CA CYS A 101 -13.87 -7.98 11.73
C CYS A 101 -14.10 -8.20 13.24
N ASP A 102 -14.07 -9.45 13.70
CA ASP A 102 -14.12 -9.85 15.12
C ASP A 102 -12.72 -10.03 15.74
N ASP A 103 -11.64 -9.73 15.00
CA ASP A 103 -10.30 -9.72 15.57
C ASP A 103 -10.23 -8.74 16.75
N THR A 104 -9.78 -9.27 17.89
CA THR A 104 -9.56 -8.46 19.08
C THR A 104 -8.32 -7.62 18.86
N LYS A 105 -8.46 -6.30 18.99
CA LYS A 105 -7.36 -5.33 18.90
C LYS A 105 -6.45 -5.43 20.13
N PRO A 106 -5.17 -5.01 20.05
CA PRO A 106 -4.34 -4.86 21.24
C PRO A 106 -4.98 -3.91 22.24
N GLN A 107 -4.70 -4.11 23.53
CA GLN A 107 -5.26 -3.31 24.61
C GLN A 107 -4.17 -2.59 25.39
N ILE A 108 -4.50 -1.40 25.88
CA ILE A 108 -3.61 -0.56 26.69
C ILE A 108 -4.28 -0.33 28.04
N GLY A 109 -3.59 -0.69 29.11
CA GLY A 109 -4.03 -0.47 30.48
C GLY A 109 -3.94 1.00 30.91
N ALA A 110 -4.16 1.24 32.20
CA ALA A 110 -4.04 2.58 32.75
C ALA A 110 -2.60 3.11 32.60
N ILE A 111 -2.47 4.34 32.10
CA ILE A 111 -1.19 5.05 32.05
C ILE A 111 -0.94 5.63 33.44
N SER A 112 0.17 5.24 34.05
CA SER A 112 0.60 5.75 35.35
C SER A 112 2.05 6.23 35.28
N TYR A 113 2.48 6.99 36.28
CA TYR A 113 3.85 7.46 36.36
C TYR A 113 4.35 7.54 37.79
N THR A 114 5.67 7.48 37.93
CA THR A 114 6.41 7.77 39.16
C THR A 114 7.47 8.82 38.84
N ASN A 115 7.86 9.66 39.80
CA ASN A 115 8.88 10.66 39.57
C ASN A 115 9.94 10.69 40.67
N SER A 116 11.14 11.12 40.28
CA SER A 116 12.25 11.44 41.18
C SER A 116 12.86 12.75 40.72
N GLY A 117 12.50 13.85 41.39
CA GLY A 117 12.80 15.20 40.90
C GLY A 117 12.12 15.46 39.55
N LYS A 118 12.91 15.87 38.55
CA LYS A 118 12.46 16.19 37.19
C LYS A 118 12.29 14.96 36.29
N LYS A 119 12.70 13.79 36.74
CA LYS A 119 12.68 12.55 35.97
C LYS A 119 11.39 11.78 36.24
N TYR A 120 10.57 11.60 35.21
CA TYR A 120 9.28 10.92 35.25
C TYR A 120 9.37 9.60 34.49
N THR A 121 9.05 8.49 35.16
CA THR A 121 8.95 7.16 34.57
C THR A 121 7.48 6.82 34.34
N ILE A 122 7.10 6.73 33.07
CA ILE A 122 5.80 6.30 32.59
C ILE A 122 5.73 4.78 32.64
N ASN A 123 4.61 4.25 33.11
CA ASN A 123 4.32 2.83 33.24
C ASN A 123 2.97 2.54 32.57
N VAL A 124 2.93 1.56 31.68
CA VAL A 124 1.71 1.13 31.00
C VAL A 124 1.76 -0.37 30.73
N ASP A 125 0.68 -1.08 31.06
CA ASP A 125 0.55 -2.49 30.69
C ASP A 125 -0.11 -2.60 29.31
N VAL A 126 0.45 -3.44 28.45
CA VAL A 126 -0.09 -3.69 27.11
C VAL A 126 -0.44 -5.17 26.96
N THR A 127 -1.55 -5.47 26.28
CA THR A 127 -2.01 -6.85 26.09
C THR A 127 -2.26 -7.11 24.61
N ALA A 128 -1.75 -8.23 24.11
CA ALA A 128 -2.05 -8.73 22.76
C ALA A 128 -3.54 -9.04 22.59
N GLY A 129 -4.05 -8.83 21.38
CA GLY A 129 -5.40 -9.24 20.99
C GLY A 129 -5.37 -10.61 20.29
N THR A 130 -6.07 -10.73 19.16
CA THR A 130 -5.96 -11.93 18.30
C THR A 130 -4.54 -12.10 17.78
N TRP A 131 -3.90 -10.99 17.44
CA TRP A 131 -2.58 -10.96 16.84
C TRP A 131 -1.51 -10.58 17.87
N GLY A 132 -0.32 -11.17 17.72
CA GLY A 132 0.82 -10.88 18.57
C GLY A 132 1.31 -9.44 18.39
N LEU A 133 1.72 -8.80 19.49
CA LEU A 133 2.23 -7.43 19.48
C LEU A 133 3.45 -7.29 18.55
N SER A 134 3.63 -6.10 17.99
CA SER A 134 4.74 -5.77 17.07
C SER A 134 5.49 -4.53 17.51
N ALA A 135 4.79 -3.46 17.89
CA ALA A 135 5.43 -2.18 18.20
C ALA A 135 4.65 -1.38 19.24
N ILE A 136 5.39 -0.53 19.95
CA ILE A 136 4.86 0.50 20.84
C ILE A 136 5.53 1.82 20.57
N GLU A 137 4.74 2.89 20.63
CA GLU A 137 5.18 4.27 20.69
C GLU A 137 4.62 4.95 21.93
N ILE A 138 5.47 5.65 22.67
CA ILE A 138 5.09 6.51 23.79
C ILE A 138 5.60 7.92 23.49
N THR A 139 4.67 8.87 23.44
CA THR A 139 4.98 10.29 23.25
C THR A 139 4.58 11.09 24.49
N VAL A 140 5.27 12.21 24.71
CA VAL A 140 4.92 13.22 25.70
C VAL A 140 4.88 14.57 24.99
N ASP A 141 3.73 15.24 25.05
CA ASP A 141 3.40 16.46 24.29
C ASP A 141 3.72 16.34 22.79
N GLY A 142 3.43 15.16 22.23
CA GLY A 142 3.70 14.85 20.82
C GLY A 142 5.16 14.50 20.50
N LYS A 143 6.10 14.63 21.45
CA LYS A 143 7.49 14.21 21.27
C LYS A 143 7.65 12.73 21.58
N SER A 144 8.22 11.97 20.65
CA SER A 144 8.51 10.54 20.86
C SER A 144 9.57 10.35 21.96
N ILE A 145 9.21 9.60 23.00
CA ILE A 145 10.08 9.24 24.13
C ILE A 145 10.52 7.79 24.04
N LYS A 146 9.65 6.91 23.53
CA LYS A 146 9.98 5.52 23.23
C LYS A 146 9.30 5.11 21.93
N SER A 147 10.07 4.48 21.05
CA SER A 147 9.57 3.76 19.88
C SER A 147 10.38 2.47 19.78
N SER A 148 9.71 1.32 19.92
CA SER A 148 10.39 0.04 19.99
C SER A 148 9.50 -1.10 19.53
N GLU A 149 10.13 -2.14 19.00
CA GLU A 149 9.47 -3.42 18.77
C GLU A 149 9.16 -4.09 20.11
N ILE A 150 8.00 -4.72 20.19
CA ILE A 150 7.56 -5.53 21.34
C ILE A 150 6.89 -6.80 20.81
N THR A 151 7.11 -7.93 21.48
CA THR A 151 6.62 -9.25 21.02
C THR A 151 5.71 -9.95 22.02
N SER A 152 5.53 -9.38 23.21
CA SER A 152 4.72 -9.99 24.28
C SER A 152 3.99 -8.93 25.11
N SER A 153 2.85 -9.34 25.67
CA SER A 153 2.10 -8.57 26.65
C SER A 153 2.93 -8.29 27.91
N GLY A 154 2.58 -7.24 28.64
CA GLY A 154 3.15 -6.91 29.93
C GLY A 154 3.51 -5.44 30.07
N LYS A 155 4.28 -5.15 31.11
CA LYS A 155 4.61 -3.79 31.50
C LYS A 155 5.63 -3.16 30.55
N GLN A 156 5.29 -1.98 30.04
CA GLN A 156 6.15 -1.11 29.26
C GLN A 156 6.46 0.15 30.04
N THR A 157 7.72 0.58 29.96
CA THR A 157 8.18 1.80 30.62
C THR A 157 8.91 2.73 29.66
N ALA A 158 8.79 4.02 29.90
CA ALA A 158 9.58 5.08 29.27
C ALA A 158 9.90 6.15 30.31
N THR A 159 11.01 6.87 30.13
CA THR A 159 11.40 7.93 31.06
C THR A 159 11.62 9.23 30.31
N VAL A 160 11.12 10.32 30.87
CA VAL A 160 11.23 11.68 30.34
C VAL A 160 11.65 12.64 31.45
N GLU A 161 12.39 13.68 31.11
CA GLU A 161 12.65 14.81 32.01
C GLU A 161 11.69 15.95 31.68
N LEU A 162 11.01 16.48 32.70
CA LEU A 162 10.04 17.56 32.57
C LEU A 162 10.40 18.68 33.57
N ASP A 163 10.59 19.88 33.02
CA ASP A 163 11.04 21.07 33.76
C ASP A 163 9.97 22.16 33.89
N THR A 164 8.91 22.06 33.10
CA THR A 164 7.81 23.01 33.09
C THR A 164 6.69 22.52 33.96
N THR A 165 6.15 23.39 34.80
CA THR A 165 5.00 23.07 35.64
C THR A 165 3.72 22.96 34.79
N GLY A 166 2.79 22.13 35.25
CA GLY A 166 1.50 21.91 34.60
C GLY A 166 1.30 20.50 34.07
N ALA A 167 0.27 20.37 33.24
CA ALA A 167 -0.17 19.11 32.66
C ALA A 167 0.59 18.81 31.36
N HIS A 168 1.27 17.67 31.34
CA HIS A 168 1.93 17.11 30.15
C HIS A 168 1.10 15.94 29.63
N THR A 169 0.86 15.87 28.33
CA THR A 169 0.04 14.83 27.71
C THR A 169 0.88 13.64 27.33
N VAL A 170 0.54 12.46 27.83
CA VAL A 170 1.16 11.18 27.41
C VAL A 170 0.24 10.51 26.40
N SER A 171 0.77 10.09 25.26
CA SER A 171 0.06 9.23 24.31
C SER A 171 0.82 7.92 24.12
N VAL A 172 0.12 6.81 24.26
CA VAL A 172 0.66 5.47 24.03
C VAL A 172 -0.09 4.87 22.85
N THR A 173 0.64 4.45 21.82
CA THR A 173 0.10 3.72 20.68
C THR A 173 0.76 2.36 20.62
N VAL A 174 -0.04 1.30 20.54
CA VAL A 174 0.43 -0.08 20.38
C VAL A 174 -0.10 -0.63 19.07
N ARG A 175 0.75 -1.35 18.35
CA ARG A 175 0.40 -2.03 17.10
C ARG A 175 0.76 -3.52 17.18
N ASP A 176 -0.09 -4.37 16.66
CA ASP A 176 0.19 -5.79 16.48
C ASP A 176 0.78 -6.12 15.09
N SER A 177 1.04 -7.40 14.86
CA SER A 177 1.60 -7.94 13.61
C SER A 177 0.64 -7.89 12.42
N ALA A 178 -0.66 -7.78 12.67
CA ALA A 178 -1.69 -7.53 11.65
C ALA A 178 -2.02 -6.04 11.48
N TYR A 179 -1.22 -5.16 12.09
CA TYR A 179 -1.39 -3.71 12.04
C TYR A 179 -2.69 -3.18 12.69
N TYR A 180 -3.40 -3.96 13.51
CA TYR A 180 -4.39 -3.34 14.39
C TYR A 180 -3.66 -2.47 15.42
N THR A 181 -4.28 -1.32 15.71
CA THR A 181 -3.74 -0.34 16.64
C THR A 181 -4.70 -0.09 17.79
N ALA A 182 -4.12 0.24 18.94
CA ALA A 182 -4.81 0.88 20.04
C ALA A 182 -4.02 2.12 20.48
N THR A 183 -4.75 3.16 20.87
CA THR A 183 -4.17 4.39 21.39
C THR A 183 -4.87 4.76 22.69
N SER A 184 -4.08 5.15 23.69
CA SER A 184 -4.57 5.64 24.98
C SER A 184 -3.82 6.90 25.36
N THR A 185 -4.50 7.83 26.02
CA THR A 185 -3.92 9.08 26.49
C THR A 185 -4.03 9.20 28.00
N GLY A 186 -3.02 9.83 28.60
CA GLY A 186 -2.96 10.14 30.01
C GLY A 186 -2.28 11.47 30.23
N SER A 187 -2.10 11.87 31.49
CA SER A 187 -1.38 13.11 31.79
C SER A 187 -0.43 12.92 32.97
N ILE A 188 0.74 13.54 32.86
CA ILE A 188 1.67 13.76 33.96
C ILE A 188 1.44 15.17 34.50
N GLN A 189 1.25 15.29 35.81
CA GLN A 189 1.20 16.59 36.49
C GLN A 189 2.57 16.90 37.08
N VAL A 190 3.15 18.04 36.67
CA VAL A 190 4.39 18.60 37.21
C VAL A 190 4.03 19.76 38.13
N ASN A 191 4.42 19.65 39.40
CA ASN A 191 4.19 20.68 40.42
C ASN A 191 5.37 21.64 40.54
#